data_AF-A0A3A6KCC2-F1
#
_entry.id   AF-A0A3A6KCC2-F1
#
_cell.length_a   1.000
_cell.length_b   1.000
_cell.length_c   1.000
_cell.angle_alpha   90.00
_cell.angle_beta   90.00
_cell.angle_gamma   90.00
#
_symmetry.space_group_name_H-M   'P 1'
#
loop_
_entity.id
_entity.type
_entity.pdbx_description
1 polymer ?
#
loop_
_entity_poly.entity_id
_entity_poly.type
_entity_poly.pdbx_seq_one_letter_code
_entity_poly.pdbx_strand_id
1 'polypeptide(L)'
;MAEIKFPIVELATDKFQVSVDTSLYAKEVITAAIYKFSHLFYIHQQTDSCNQVLVNVCFESKNNSKVTEDVPKQFCNELIDQQIRYNTNAQFGHIRDMIVQEAFKPVTK
;
A
#
# COMPACT_ATOMS: atom_id res chain seq x y z
N MET A 1 10.33 1.21 -28.75
CA MET A 1 10.29 1.82 -27.40
C MET A 1 10.08 0.70 -26.41
N ALA A 2 10.79 0.67 -25.28
CA ALA A 2 10.55 -0.34 -24.25
C ALA A 2 9.19 -0.06 -23.60
N GLU A 3 8.33 -1.08 -23.52
CA GLU A 3 7.00 -0.97 -22.95
C GLU A 3 7.11 -1.18 -21.43
N ILE A 4 6.69 -0.19 -20.64
CA ILE A 4 6.65 -0.31 -19.18
C ILE A 4 5.48 -1.21 -18.83
N LYS A 5 5.76 -2.36 -18.20
CA LYS A 5 4.72 -3.29 -17.74
C LYS A 5 4.50 -3.10 -16.24
N PHE A 6 3.32 -2.62 -15.88
CA PHE A 6 2.86 -2.66 -14.50
C PHE A 6 2.56 -4.11 -14.10
N PRO A 7 2.70 -4.47 -12.81
CA PRO A 7 2.40 -5.82 -12.32
C PRO A 7 0.89 -6.03 -12.14
N ILE A 8 0.12 -5.71 -13.18
CA ILE A 8 -1.35 -5.68 -13.18
C ILE A 8 -1.85 -6.72 -14.18
N VAL A 9 -2.84 -7.51 -13.77
CA VAL A 9 -3.52 -8.50 -14.61
C VAL A 9 -5.03 -8.27 -14.50
N GLU A 10 -5.70 -8.15 -15.64
CA GLU A 10 -7.16 -8.18 -15.70
C GLU A 10 -7.64 -9.63 -15.56
N LEU A 11 -8.42 -9.93 -14.53
CA LEU A 11 -8.94 -11.28 -14.27
C LEU A 11 -10.30 -11.51 -14.95
N ALA A 12 -11.14 -10.47 -14.98
CA ALA A 12 -12.44 -10.44 -15.61
C ALA A 12 -12.84 -8.97 -15.83
N THR A 13 -13.98 -8.73 -16.51
CA THR A 13 -14.53 -7.38 -16.67
C THR A 13 -14.67 -6.69 -15.31
N ASP A 14 -14.09 -5.49 -15.17
CA ASP A 14 -14.06 -4.70 -13.94
C ASP A 14 -13.42 -5.42 -12.72
N LYS A 15 -12.52 -6.39 -12.97
CA LYS A 15 -11.78 -7.11 -11.92
C LYS A 15 -10.29 -7.20 -12.26
N PHE A 16 -9.48 -6.60 -11.41
CA PHE A 16 -8.03 -6.50 -11.62
C PHE A 16 -7.26 -7.07 -10.44
N GLN A 17 -6.10 -7.63 -10.72
CA GLN A 17 -5.14 -8.10 -9.71
C GLN A 17 -3.84 -7.32 -9.85
N VAL A 18 -3.26 -6.94 -8.72
CA VAL A 18 -1.90 -6.39 -8.62
C VAL A 18 -1.04 -7.37 -7.84
N SER A 19 0.10 -7.77 -8.40
CA SER A 19 1.08 -8.59 -7.68
C SER A 19 2.12 -7.69 -7.03
N VAL A 20 2.20 -7.72 -5.70
CA VAL A 20 3.05 -6.86 -4.89
C VAL A 20 4.17 -7.70 -4.28
N ASP A 21 5.42 -7.26 -4.46
CA ASP A 21 6.59 -7.91 -3.91
C ASP A 21 6.89 -7.39 -2.48
N THR A 22 6.82 -8.29 -1.50
CA THR A 22 7.05 -7.95 -0.08
C THR A 22 8.53 -7.75 0.27
N SER A 23 9.45 -8.01 -0.66
CA SER A 23 10.85 -7.58 -0.55
C SER A 23 11.02 -6.09 -0.82
N LEU A 24 10.09 -5.48 -1.58
CA LEU A 24 10.08 -4.04 -1.87
C LEU A 24 9.19 -3.27 -0.88
N TYR A 25 8.08 -3.87 -0.47
CA TYR A 25 7.06 -3.23 0.35
C TYR A 25 6.79 -3.99 1.65
N ALA A 26 6.76 -3.27 2.77
CA ALA A 26 6.33 -3.85 4.05
C ALA A 26 4.85 -4.27 4.03
N LYS A 27 4.46 -5.27 4.82
CA LYS A 27 3.07 -5.77 4.83
C LYS A 27 2.09 -4.71 5.35
N GLU A 28 2.55 -3.89 6.29
CA GLU A 28 1.83 -2.75 6.85
C GLU A 28 1.55 -1.70 5.77
N VAL A 29 2.48 -1.50 4.85
CA VAL A 29 2.38 -0.57 3.72
C VAL A 29 1.31 -1.02 2.73
N ILE A 30 1.28 -2.32 2.40
CA ILE A 30 0.23 -2.90 1.55
C ILE A 30 -1.15 -2.68 2.19
N THR A 31 -1.27 -2.97 3.49
CA THR A 31 -2.53 -2.80 4.23
C THR A 31 -2.98 -1.34 4.29
N ALA A 32 -2.05 -0.40 4.54
CA ALA A 32 -2.32 1.03 4.56
C ALA A 32 -2.75 1.57 3.19
N ALA A 33 -2.12 1.09 2.11
CA ALA A 33 -2.52 1.43 0.75
C ALA A 33 -3.94 0.90 0.44
N ILE A 34 -4.23 -0.37 0.74
CA ILE A 34 -5.57 -0.97 0.54
C ILE A 34 -6.65 -0.17 1.26
N TYR A 35 -6.38 0.24 2.51
CA TYR A 35 -7.34 0.99 3.31
C TYR A 35 -7.86 2.25 2.60
N LYS A 36 -6.99 2.99 1.89
CA LYS A 36 -7.41 4.18 1.13
C LYS A 36 -8.39 3.89 0.01
N PHE A 37 -8.38 2.70 -0.56
CA PHE A 37 -9.29 2.31 -1.66
C PHE A 37 -10.50 1.49 -1.18
N SER A 38 -10.48 0.97 0.06
CA SER A 38 -11.50 0.07 0.62
C SER A 38 -12.93 0.65 0.67
N HIS A 39 -13.05 1.97 0.68
CA HIS A 39 -14.36 2.64 0.63
C HIS A 39 -14.99 2.56 -0.77
N LEU A 40 -14.17 2.56 -1.83
CA LEU A 40 -14.58 2.59 -3.24
C LEU A 40 -14.75 1.21 -3.88
N PHE A 41 -13.97 0.21 -3.43
CA PHE A 41 -13.90 -1.11 -4.05
C PHE A 41 -13.99 -2.22 -3.02
N TYR A 42 -14.43 -3.41 -3.44
CA TYR A 42 -14.17 -4.62 -2.69
C TYR A 42 -12.74 -5.04 -2.98
N ILE A 43 -11.91 -5.17 -1.93
CA ILE A 43 -10.49 -5.50 -2.06
C ILE A 43 -10.20 -6.74 -1.24
N HIS A 44 -9.56 -7.72 -1.88
CA HIS A 44 -9.08 -8.94 -1.25
C HIS A 44 -7.57 -9.03 -1.44
N GLN A 45 -6.83 -9.42 -0.42
CA GLN A 45 -5.41 -9.71 -0.53
C GLN A 45 -5.11 -11.14 -0.09
N GLN A 46 -4.19 -11.79 -0.77
CA GLN A 46 -3.70 -13.12 -0.42
C GLN A 46 -2.23 -13.25 -0.80
N THR A 47 -1.47 -14.01 -0.01
CA THR A 47 -0.13 -14.44 -0.43
C THR A 47 -0.26 -15.36 -1.64
N ASP A 48 0.65 -15.22 -2.60
CA ASP A 48 0.68 -16.08 -3.77
C ASP A 48 1.01 -17.53 -3.38
N SER A 49 0.27 -18.49 -3.96
CA SER A 49 0.41 -19.92 -3.64
C SER A 49 1.75 -20.50 -4.08
N CYS A 50 2.38 -19.93 -5.11
CA CYS A 50 3.66 -20.38 -5.66
C CYS A 50 4.83 -19.55 -5.14
N ASN A 51 4.61 -18.30 -4.74
CA ASN A 51 5.65 -17.42 -4.24
C ASN A 51 5.23 -16.64 -2.97
N GLN A 52 5.74 -17.07 -1.82
CA GLN A 52 5.41 -16.43 -0.53
C GLN A 52 5.87 -14.97 -0.38
N VAL A 53 6.77 -14.51 -1.26
CA VAL A 53 7.21 -13.11 -1.30
C VAL A 53 6.18 -12.22 -2.01
N LEU A 54 5.32 -12.80 -2.85
CA LEU A 54 4.29 -12.04 -3.56
C LEU A 54 2.97 -12.04 -2.79
N VAL A 55 2.35 -10.87 -2.76
CA VAL A 55 0.97 -10.67 -2.29
C VAL A 55 0.14 -10.20 -3.48
N ASN A 56 -0.90 -10.96 -3.79
CA ASN A 56 -1.87 -10.63 -4.82
C ASN A 56 -3.00 -9.81 -4.19
N VAL A 57 -3.21 -8.60 -4.70
CA VAL A 57 -4.28 -7.69 -4.29
C VAL A 57 -5.30 -7.59 -5.42
N CYS A 58 -6.51 -8.06 -5.18
CA CYS A 58 -7.60 -8.11 -6.15
C CYS A 58 -8.62 -7.00 -5.87
N PHE A 59 -8.95 -6.25 -6.92
CA PHE A 59 -9.96 -5.19 -6.91
C PHE A 59 -11.21 -5.67 -7.63
N GLU A 60 -12.35 -5.44 -7.00
CA GLU A 60 -13.68 -5.74 -7.55
C GLU A 60 -14.62 -4.55 -7.34
N SER A 61 -15.49 -4.32 -8.33
CA SER A 61 -16.47 -3.23 -8.33
C SER A 61 -17.37 -3.28 -7.10
N LYS A 62 -17.62 -2.11 -6.50
CA LYS A 62 -18.55 -1.92 -5.38
C LYS A 62 -19.54 -0.82 -5.73
N ASN A 63 -20.84 -1.10 -5.60
CA ASN A 63 -21.94 -0.17 -5.83
C ASN A 63 -21.80 0.63 -7.15
N ASN A 64 -21.63 -0.07 -8.27
CA ASN A 64 -21.44 0.46 -9.63
C ASN A 64 -20.11 1.19 -9.91
N SER A 65 -19.15 1.17 -8.98
CA SER A 65 -17.81 1.71 -9.23
C SER A 65 -17.02 0.80 -10.16
N LYS A 66 -16.93 1.14 -11.45
CA LYS A 66 -16.10 0.39 -12.40
C LYS A 66 -14.63 0.44 -11.99
N VAL A 67 -13.96 -0.71 -12.00
CA VAL A 67 -12.52 -0.78 -11.83
C VAL A 67 -11.92 -0.64 -13.22
N THR A 68 -11.30 0.51 -13.51
CA THR A 68 -10.49 0.68 -14.72
C THR A 68 -9.03 0.35 -14.40
N GLU A 69 -8.21 0.13 -15.43
CA GLU A 69 -6.76 -0.14 -15.26
C GLU A 69 -6.01 0.97 -14.51
N ASP A 70 -6.55 2.19 -14.48
CA ASP A 70 -5.97 3.31 -13.75
C ASP A 70 -6.06 3.14 -12.23
N VAL A 71 -7.07 2.44 -11.72
CA VAL A 71 -7.25 2.19 -10.28
C VAL A 71 -6.06 1.39 -9.70
N PRO A 72 -5.70 0.21 -10.23
CA PRO A 72 -4.53 -0.52 -9.77
C PRO A 72 -3.21 0.23 -10.03
N LYS A 73 -3.11 1.07 -11.08
CA LYS A 73 -1.93 1.94 -11.28
C LYS A 73 -1.81 3.00 -10.17
N GLN A 74 -2.92 3.64 -9.79
CA GLN A 74 -2.95 4.57 -8.67
C GLN A 74 -2.61 3.87 -7.35
N PHE A 75 -3.08 2.64 -7.16
CA PHE A 75 -2.67 1.82 -6.02
C PHE A 75 -1.16 1.56 -5.98
N CYS A 76 -0.51 1.29 -7.12
CA CYS A 76 0.96 1.16 -7.18
C CYS A 76 1.68 2.44 -6.73
N ASN A 77 1.20 3.62 -7.11
CA ASN A 77 1.77 4.89 -6.62
C ASN A 77 1.57 5.03 -5.10
N GLU A 78 0.39 4.65 -4.61
CA GLU A 78 0.11 4.71 -3.18
C GLU A 78 1.00 3.76 -2.36
N LEU A 79 1.37 2.58 -2.89
CA LEU A 79 2.34 1.70 -2.24
C LEU A 79 3.69 2.39 -2.02
N ILE A 80 4.17 3.13 -3.02
CA ILE A 80 5.43 3.90 -2.94
C ILE A 80 5.30 4.98 -1.85
N ASP A 81 4.21 5.75 -1.88
CA ASP A 81 3.98 6.82 -0.91
C ASP A 81 3.91 6.29 0.53
N GLN A 82 3.21 5.17 0.75
CA GLN A 82 3.12 4.54 2.05
C GLN A 82 4.44 3.93 2.49
N GLN A 83 5.25 3.38 1.57
CA GLN A 83 6.58 2.87 1.89
C GLN A 83 7.53 3.97 2.34
N ILE A 84 7.49 5.12 1.67
CA ILE A 84 8.29 6.29 2.08
C ILE A 84 7.90 6.70 3.51
N ARG A 85 6.60 6.82 3.80
CA ARG A 85 6.11 7.14 5.15
C ARG A 85 6.55 6.12 6.20
N TYR A 86 6.45 4.83 5.86
CA TYR A 86 6.90 3.73 6.72
C TYR A 86 8.38 3.86 7.04
N ASN A 87 9.23 4.06 6.02
CA ASN A 87 10.67 4.21 6.17
C ASN A 87 11.02 5.45 7.01
N THR A 88 10.38 6.60 6.76
CA THR A 88 10.59 7.83 7.53
C THR A 88 10.25 7.62 9.01
N ASN A 89 9.11 6.99 9.31
CA ASN A 89 8.72 6.70 10.69
C ASN A 89 9.68 5.70 11.35
N ALA A 90 10.11 4.66 10.64
CA ALA A 90 11.08 3.69 11.15
C ALA A 90 12.43 4.34 11.46
N GLN A 91 12.91 5.23 10.58
CA GLN A 91 14.20 5.90 10.75
C GLN A 91 14.17 7.02 11.80
N PHE A 92 13.11 7.83 11.83
CA PHE A 92 13.09 9.08 12.61
C PHE A 92 12.06 9.12 13.74
N GLY A 93 11.29 8.05 13.95
CA GLY A 93 10.29 7.98 15.02
C GLY A 93 10.85 8.27 16.41
N HIS A 94 12.07 7.79 16.67
CA HIS A 94 12.77 8.05 17.93
C HIS A 94 13.11 9.55 18.13
N ILE A 95 13.38 10.30 17.06
CA ILE A 95 13.65 11.74 17.14
C ILE A 95 12.38 12.49 17.57
N ARG A 96 11.23 12.14 16.98
CA ARG A 96 9.93 12.66 17.42
C ARG A 96 9.72 12.38 18.91
N ASP A 97 10.00 11.17 19.35
CA ASP A 97 9.80 10.79 20.75
C ASP A 97 10.73 11.59 21.69
N MET A 98 11.99 11.83 21.29
CA MET A 98 12.90 12.72 22.03
C MET A 98 12.39 14.18 22.08
N ILE A 99 11.88 14.71 20.97
CA ILE A 99 11.30 16.08 20.93
C ILE A 99 10.10 16.18 21.87
N VAL A 100 9.22 15.19 21.85
CA VAL A 100 8.05 15.13 22.75
C VAL A 100 8.52 15.06 24.21
N GLN A 101 9.45 14.16 24.52
CA GLN A 101 10.00 14.06 25.87
C GLN A 101 10.57 15.38 26.36
N GLU A 102 11.38 16.07 25.54
CA GLU A 102 11.97 17.35 25.90
C GLU A 102 10.92 18.46 26.08
N ALA A 103 9.96 18.57 25.15
CA ALA A 103 8.92 19.60 25.19
C ALA A 103 8.00 19.48 26.42
N PHE A 104 7.85 18.27 26.96
CA PHE A 104 7.03 18.00 28.14
C PHE A 104 7.84 17.70 29.41
N LYS A 105 9.16 17.97 29.41
CA LYS A 105 9.95 17.86 30.66
C LYS A 105 9.45 18.88 31.69
N PRO A 106 9.30 18.48 32.97
CA PRO A 106 8.94 19.40 34.03
C PRO A 106 9.98 20.52 34.14
N VAL A 107 9.53 21.75 34.34
CA VAL A 107 10.43 22.86 34.64
C VAL A 107 10.95 22.67 36.06
N THR A 108 12.21 22.24 36.19
CA THR A 108 12.88 22.19 37.49
C THR A 108 13.08 23.63 37.98
N LYS A 109 12.60 23.94 39.18
CA LYS A 109 12.82 25.24 39.85
C LYS A 109 14.21 25.32 40.45
#